data_AF-Q6NMV1-F1
#
_entry.id   AF-Q6NMV1-F1
#
_cell.length_a   1.000
_cell.length_b   1.000
_cell.length_c   1.000
_cell.angle_alpha   90.00
_cell.angle_beta   90.00
_cell.angle_gamma   90.00
#
_symmetry.space_group_name_H-M   'P 1'
#
loop_
_entity.id
_entity.type
_entity.pdbx_description
1 polymer ?
#
loop_
_entity_poly.entity_id
_entity_poly.type
_entity_poly.pdbx_seq_one_letter_code
_entity_poly.pdbx_strand_id
1 'polypeptide(L)'
;LWERRISQDVNRGSCTMFAPHSLPVTSRLLLLVVTLLFCPVQAHLSKRSYSDQSVHGYMTERTCWWNEVCKEEFQSLFRCKCPQFSYCRSPGRYYNAYCSMTDTGYIWTQPNWDWGA
;
A
#
# COMPACT_ATOMS: atom_id res chain seq x y z
N LEU A 1 -22.85 -0.60 -9.91
CA LEU A 1 -22.66 0.39 -8.83
C LEU A 1 -22.51 -0.37 -7.52
N TRP A 2 -21.44 -0.07 -6.78
CA TRP A 2 -21.12 -0.52 -5.40
C TRP A 2 -20.33 -1.82 -5.18
N GLU A 3 -19.02 -1.60 -5.02
CA GLU A 3 -18.22 -1.92 -3.83
C GLU A 3 -18.57 -3.20 -3.04
N ARG A 4 -17.74 -4.23 -3.22
CA ARG A 4 -17.57 -5.31 -2.24
C ARG A 4 -16.28 -5.10 -1.43
N ARG A 5 -16.45 -4.38 -0.32
CA ARG A 5 -16.26 -4.92 1.04
C ARG A 5 -14.99 -5.77 1.23
N ILE A 6 -13.86 -5.09 1.46
CA ILE A 6 -12.81 -5.65 2.32
C ILE A 6 -13.09 -5.11 3.72
N SER A 7 -13.73 -5.97 4.49
CA SER A 7 -13.85 -5.88 5.94
C SER A 7 -12.43 -5.88 6.50
N GLN A 8 -12.01 -4.75 7.05
CA GLN A 8 -11.04 -4.76 8.14
C GLN A 8 -11.64 -3.90 9.24
N ASP A 9 -12.02 -4.60 10.29
CA ASP A 9 -12.61 -4.10 11.51
C ASP A 9 -11.95 -2.80 11.94
N VAL A 10 -12.71 -1.73 11.77
CA VAL A 10 -12.54 -0.48 12.51
C VAL A 10 -12.70 -0.85 13.98
N ASN A 11 -11.60 -1.27 14.59
CA ASN A 11 -11.50 -1.43 16.03
C ASN A 11 -11.51 -0.02 16.60
N ARG A 12 -12.73 0.49 16.77
CA ARG A 12 -13.04 1.75 17.41
C ARG A 12 -12.55 1.62 18.85
N GLY A 13 -11.32 2.05 19.08
CA GLY A 13 -10.81 2.28 20.42
C GLY A 13 -11.73 3.25 21.14
N SER A 14 -12.69 2.72 21.89
CA SER A 14 -13.47 3.49 22.84
C SER A 14 -12.59 3.72 24.06
N CYS A 15 -11.75 4.74 24.02
CA CYS A 15 -11.19 5.33 25.23
C CYS A 15 -12.34 6.04 25.94
N THR A 16 -12.96 5.36 26.90
CA THR A 16 -13.93 5.95 27.82
C THR A 16 -13.23 7.02 28.65
N MET A 17 -13.50 8.28 28.32
CA MET A 17 -13.07 9.41 29.14
C MET A 17 -13.87 9.41 30.44
N PHE A 18 -13.22 9.06 31.55
CA PHE A 18 -13.76 9.29 32.88
C PHE A 18 -13.41 10.71 33.34
N ALA A 19 -14.44 11.43 33.78
CA ALA A 19 -14.39 12.82 34.22
C ALA A 19 -13.48 13.03 35.45
N PRO A 20 -12.87 14.22 35.62
CA PRO A 20 -11.86 14.46 36.63
C PRO A 20 -12.52 14.82 37.97
N HIS A 21 -12.86 13.83 38.78
CA HIS A 21 -13.25 14.05 40.17
C HIS A 21 -12.04 13.75 41.07
N SER A 22 -11.37 14.81 41.51
CA SER A 22 -10.47 14.91 42.68
C SER A 22 -9.68 13.65 43.08
N LEU A 23 -8.61 13.32 42.34
CA LEU A 23 -7.60 12.34 42.77
C LEU A 23 -6.25 13.04 43.06
N PRO A 24 -5.51 12.60 44.11
CA PRO A 24 -4.24 13.21 44.52
C PRO A 24 -3.18 13.16 43.41
N VAL A 25 -2.31 14.17 43.36
CA VAL A 25 -1.36 14.43 42.25
C VAL A 25 -0.45 13.23 41.92
N THR A 26 -0.14 12.41 42.92
CA THR A 26 0.66 11.18 42.77
C THR A 26 -0.04 10.10 41.94
N SER A 27 -1.38 10.01 42.04
CA SER A 27 -2.19 9.06 41.27
C SER A 27 -2.23 9.41 39.78
N ARG A 28 -2.21 10.71 39.45
CA ARG A 28 -2.15 11.18 38.05
C ARG A 28 -0.81 10.85 37.40
N LEU A 29 0.29 10.98 38.14
CA LEU A 29 1.63 10.63 37.66
C LEU A 29 1.75 9.14 37.37
N LEU A 30 1.20 8.30 38.26
CA LEU A 30 1.21 6.85 38.12
C LEU A 30 0.37 6.40 36.92
N LEU A 31 -0.78 7.03 36.69
CA LEU A 31 -1.62 6.79 35.51
C LEU A 31 -0.89 7.14 34.21
N LEU A 32 -0.16 8.27 34.16
CA LEU A 32 0.60 8.66 32.98
C LEU A 32 1.73 7.65 32.67
N VAL A 33 2.47 7.23 33.70
CA VAL A 33 3.53 6.22 33.55
C VAL A 33 2.97 4.88 33.08
N VAL A 34 1.83 4.46 33.64
CA VAL A 34 1.11 3.25 33.20
C VAL A 34 0.68 3.40 31.74
N THR A 35 0.04 4.50 31.33
CA THR A 35 -0.36 4.68 29.92
C THR A 35 0.81 4.69 28.94
N LEU A 36 1.98 5.22 29.33
CA LEU A 36 3.18 5.20 28.49
C LEU A 36 3.82 3.80 28.40
N LEU A 37 3.72 2.99 29.46
CA LEU A 37 4.22 1.61 29.48
C LEU A 37 3.31 0.61 28.74
N PHE A 38 2.00 0.86 28.71
CA PHE A 38 1.01 -0.06 28.11
C PHE A 38 0.52 0.34 26.71
N CYS A 39 0.87 1.52 26.19
CA CYS A 39 0.59 1.90 24.80
C CYS A 39 1.82 1.70 23.92
N PRO A 40 1.92 0.60 23.15
CA PRO A 40 2.95 0.49 22.13
C PRO A 40 2.70 1.58 21.07
N VAL A 41 3.63 2.53 20.94
CA VAL A 41 3.69 3.43 19.79
C VAL A 41 4.01 2.58 18.58
N GLN A 42 2.97 2.12 17.90
CA GLN A 42 3.09 1.37 16.67
C GLN A 42 3.44 2.38 15.57
N ALA A 43 4.74 2.61 15.37
CA ALA A 43 5.27 3.40 14.27
C ALA A 43 4.92 2.66 12.96
N HIS A 44 3.74 2.95 12.42
CA HIS A 44 3.27 2.36 11.19
C HIS A 44 4.00 3.02 10.02
N LEU A 45 5.16 2.46 9.66
CA LEU A 45 5.89 2.81 8.44
C LEU A 45 5.07 2.27 7.26
N SER A 46 4.03 3.02 6.89
CA SER A 46 3.10 2.68 5.82
C SER A 46 3.76 2.88 4.47
N LYS A 47 4.69 1.99 4.10
CA LYS A 47 5.14 1.86 2.72
C LYS A 47 4.04 1.13 1.96
N ARG A 48 2.95 1.84 1.66
CA ARG A 48 1.79 1.24 0.99
C ARG A 48 2.04 1.30 -0.51
N SER A 49 2.74 0.30 -1.05
CA SER A 49 2.52 -0.04 -2.44
C SER A 49 1.03 -0.34 -2.63
N TYR A 50 0.46 0.18 -3.71
CA TYR A 50 -0.92 -0.08 -4.07
C TYR A 50 -0.93 -1.07 -5.22
N SER A 51 -1.46 -2.26 -4.99
CA SER A 51 -1.63 -3.26 -6.05
C SER A 51 -2.87 -2.89 -6.88
N ASP A 52 -2.65 -2.58 -8.15
CA ASP A 52 -3.71 -2.20 -9.07
C ASP A 52 -3.99 -3.33 -10.08
N GLN A 53 -5.28 -3.69 -10.20
CA GLN A 53 -5.75 -4.78 -11.09
C GLN A 53 -6.49 -4.24 -12.33
N SER A 54 -6.39 -2.95 -12.62
CA SER A 54 -7.12 -2.35 -13.75
C SER A 54 -6.51 -2.66 -15.12
N VAL A 55 -5.42 -3.42 -15.15
CA VAL A 55 -4.76 -3.85 -16.37
C VAL A 55 -4.96 -5.34 -16.57
N HIS A 56 -5.45 -5.69 -17.76
CA HIS A 56 -5.85 -7.07 -18.09
C HIS A 56 -4.98 -7.72 -19.17
N GLY A 57 -4.06 -6.99 -19.80
CA GLY A 57 -3.30 -7.53 -20.91
C GLY A 57 -2.20 -6.62 -21.46
N TYR A 58 -1.53 -7.11 -22.51
CA TYR A 58 -0.53 -6.38 -23.29
C TYR A 58 -1.11 -5.95 -24.64
N MET A 59 -0.79 -4.73 -25.07
CA MET A 59 -1.03 -4.18 -26.40
C MET A 59 -0.01 -4.71 -27.43
N THR A 60 1.25 -4.85 -27.01
CA THR A 60 2.35 -5.41 -27.80
C THR A 60 3.26 -6.22 -26.88
N GLU A 61 3.83 -7.32 -27.36
CA GLU A 61 4.73 -8.15 -26.56
C GLU A 61 6.19 -7.83 -26.93
N ARG A 62 6.86 -7.08 -26.05
CA ARG A 62 8.31 -6.85 -26.08
C ARG A 62 8.85 -6.90 -24.66
N THR A 63 10.12 -7.20 -24.47
CA THR A 63 10.75 -7.11 -23.14
C THR A 63 11.25 -5.68 -22.91
N CYS A 64 10.75 -5.00 -21.88
CA CYS A 64 11.25 -3.70 -21.44
C CYS A 64 12.34 -3.87 -20.38
N TRP A 65 13.36 -3.02 -20.40
CA TRP A 65 14.41 -3.00 -19.38
C TRP A 65 14.10 -2.05 -18.22
N TRP A 66 15.06 -1.94 -17.31
CA TRP A 66 15.03 -1.07 -16.14
C TRP A 66 14.70 0.38 -16.49
N ASN A 67 13.69 0.94 -15.82
CA ASN A 67 13.20 2.30 -16.01
C ASN A 67 12.71 2.63 -17.43
N GLU A 68 12.45 1.60 -18.24
CA GLU A 68 11.78 1.77 -19.52
C GLU A 68 10.27 1.84 -19.31
N VAL A 69 9.60 2.67 -20.11
CA VAL A 69 8.14 2.84 -20.04
C VAL A 69 7.43 1.55 -20.48
N CYS A 70 6.74 0.90 -19.54
CA CYS A 70 5.87 -0.26 -19.78
C CYS A 70 4.42 0.11 -20.10
N LYS A 71 3.97 1.24 -19.58
CA LYS A 71 2.61 1.76 -19.75
C LYS A 71 2.66 3.24 -20.00
N GLU A 72 1.94 3.70 -21.01
CA GLU A 72 1.75 5.13 -21.25
C GLU A 72 0.56 5.66 -20.44
N GLU A 73 0.57 6.97 -20.21
CA GLU A 73 -0.53 7.68 -19.58
C GLU A 73 -1.87 7.38 -20.26
N PHE A 74 -2.92 7.27 -19.43
CA PHE A 74 -4.29 6.98 -19.85
C PHE A 74 -4.55 5.62 -20.55
N GLN A 75 -3.53 4.78 -20.77
CA GLN A 75 -3.72 3.44 -21.34
C GLN A 75 -4.01 2.40 -20.25
N SER A 76 -4.95 1.50 -20.50
CA SER A 76 -5.25 0.36 -19.59
C SER A 76 -4.51 -0.93 -19.97
N LEU A 77 -3.62 -0.87 -20.97
CA LEU A 77 -2.87 -2.00 -21.51
C LEU A 77 -1.37 -1.71 -21.45
N PHE A 78 -0.56 -2.72 -21.19
CA PHE A 78 0.90 -2.61 -21.20
C PHE A 78 1.47 -2.77 -22.62
N ARG A 79 2.58 -2.12 -22.93
CA ARG A 79 3.28 -2.32 -24.21
C ARG A 79 4.38 -3.38 -24.13
N CYS A 80 4.69 -3.90 -22.94
CA CYS A 80 5.80 -4.83 -22.73
C CYS A 80 5.71 -5.63 -21.43
N LYS A 81 6.59 -6.64 -21.34
CA LYS A 81 6.86 -7.43 -20.13
C LYS A 81 8.18 -6.98 -19.48
N CYS A 82 8.21 -6.89 -18.16
CA CYS A 82 9.40 -6.64 -17.35
C CYS A 82 10.16 -7.95 -17.07
N PRO A 83 11.50 -7.89 -16.94
CA PRO A 83 12.35 -9.05 -16.64
C PRO A 83 12.09 -9.61 -15.23
N GLN A 84 12.72 -10.74 -14.93
CA GLN A 84 12.64 -11.39 -13.62
C GLN A 84 12.91 -10.41 -12.47
N PHE A 85 12.17 -10.58 -11.37
CA PHE A 85 12.24 -9.76 -10.16
C PHE A 85 11.92 -8.27 -10.36
N SER A 86 11.33 -7.89 -11.49
CA SER A 86 10.96 -6.52 -11.82
C SER A 86 9.45 -6.39 -12.01
N TYR A 87 8.88 -5.31 -11.51
CA TYR A 87 7.45 -5.03 -11.57
C TYR A 87 7.20 -3.75 -12.36
N CYS A 88 6.03 -3.66 -13.00
CA CYS A 88 5.62 -2.41 -13.62
C CYS A 88 5.10 -1.47 -12.52
N ARG A 89 5.77 -0.31 -12.34
CA ARG A 89 5.59 0.62 -11.21
C ARG A 89 5.32 2.03 -11.70
N SER A 90 4.37 2.73 -11.08
CA SER A 90 4.05 4.13 -11.39
C SER A 90 3.81 4.98 -10.14
N PRO A 91 4.04 6.31 -10.21
CA PRO A 91 3.57 7.24 -9.19
C PRO A 91 2.03 7.27 -9.02
N GLY A 92 1.24 6.88 -10.02
CA GLY A 92 -0.23 6.88 -9.92
C GLY A 92 -0.94 6.13 -11.05
N ARG A 93 -2.24 5.87 -10.90
CA ARG A 93 -3.03 5.08 -11.88
C ARG A 93 -3.00 5.64 -13.31
N TYR A 94 -2.95 6.96 -13.46
CA TYR A 94 -3.04 7.63 -14.77
C TYR A 94 -1.70 8.04 -15.36
N TYR A 95 -0.60 7.82 -14.64
CA TYR A 95 0.74 8.17 -15.09
C TYR A 95 1.42 7.01 -15.84
N ASN A 96 2.52 7.35 -16.50
CA ASN A 96 3.43 6.36 -17.07
C ASN A 96 3.90 5.38 -15.99
N ALA A 97 4.02 4.11 -16.37
CA ALA A 97 4.60 3.08 -15.53
C ALA A 97 5.90 2.59 -16.15
N TYR A 98 6.82 2.19 -15.28
CA TYR A 98 8.19 1.80 -15.63
C TYR A 98 8.54 0.45 -15.00
N CYS A 99 9.35 -0.36 -15.66
CA CYS A 99 9.85 -1.60 -15.06
C CYS A 99 10.89 -1.30 -13.97
N SER A 100 10.65 -1.76 -12.74
CA SER A 100 11.52 -1.51 -11.59
C SER A 100 11.41 -2.58 -10.49
N MET A 101 12.43 -2.71 -9.65
CA MET A 101 12.57 -3.62 -8.48
C MET A 101 11.86 -3.03 -7.26
N THR A 102 11.28 -1.84 -7.40
CA THR A 102 10.83 -1.06 -6.26
C THR A 102 9.41 -1.43 -5.84
N ASP A 103 9.24 -1.74 -4.56
CA ASP A 103 7.91 -1.97 -3.97
C ASP A 103 7.21 -0.68 -3.50
N THR A 104 7.41 0.46 -4.17
CA THR A 104 6.67 1.70 -3.81
C THR A 104 5.80 2.19 -4.94
N GLY A 105 4.72 2.88 -4.60
CA GLY A 105 3.78 3.41 -5.58
C GLY A 105 2.76 2.37 -6.07
N TYR A 106 2.21 2.62 -7.24
CA TYR A 106 1.26 1.71 -7.88
C TYR A 106 2.02 0.59 -8.58
N ILE A 107 1.72 -0.64 -8.18
CA ILE A 107 2.36 -1.85 -8.71
C ILE A 107 1.27 -2.66 -9.42
N TRP A 108 1.52 -3.00 -10.68
CA TRP A 108 0.65 -3.87 -11.44
C TRP A 108 1.21 -5.27 -11.56
N THR A 109 0.33 -6.25 -11.38
CA THR A 109 0.64 -7.64 -11.70
C THR A 109 0.67 -7.80 -13.21
N GLN A 110 1.78 -8.28 -13.74
CA GLN A 110 1.91 -8.48 -15.17
C GLN A 110 1.08 -9.72 -15.59
N PRO A 111 0.23 -9.62 -16.62
CA PRO A 111 -0.54 -10.76 -17.11
C PRO A 111 0.39 -11.87 -17.61
N ASN A 112 0.10 -13.14 -17.33
CA ASN A 112 0.95 -14.30 -17.67
C ASN A 112 2.39 -14.21 -17.11
N TRP A 113 2.54 -14.07 -15.78
CA TRP A 113 3.85 -14.04 -15.11
C TRP A 113 4.63 -15.37 -15.20
N ASP A 114 4.17 -16.37 -15.96
CA ASP A 114 4.89 -17.61 -16.20
C ASP A 114 6.09 -17.41 -17.15
N TRP A 115 7.18 -16.86 -16.61
CA TRP A 115 8.47 -16.77 -17.28
C TRP A 115 9.35 -18.03 -17.05
N GLY A 116 8.73 -19.20 -16.91
CA GLY A 116 9.49 -20.42 -16.56
C GLY A 116 8.68 -21.69 -16.39
N ALA A 117 7.70 -21.93 -17.27
CA ALA A 117 7.16 -23.27 -17.52
C ALA A 117 7.42 -23.66 -18.98
#